data_AF-U1N0N3-F1
#
_entry.id   AF-U1N0N3-F1
#
_cell.length_a   1.000
_cell.length_b   1.000
_cell.length_c   1.000
_cell.angle_alpha   90.00
_cell.angle_beta   90.00
_cell.angle_gamma   90.00
#
_symmetry.space_group_name_H-M   'P 1'
#
loop_
_entity.id
_entity.type
_entity.pdbx_description
1 polymer ?
#
loop_
_entity_poly.entity_id
_entity_poly.type
_entity_poly.pdbx_seq_one_letter_code
_entity_poly.pdbx_strand_id
1 'polypeptide(L)'
;MPLDVVSEIAGELVDPDDFDLPGLLYIDTPGHHSFSTLRSRGGALADIAVLVVDVNDGFQPQTREAIDILRRTATPFVVAANKIDTVPGWSPVEGRPSKPAIDAQTDRVESDLTELLYELIGQLSDADFTADMYWRVQNFQENIGVVPVSAETAEGVPDLLTVLMGLSQRYMKSEMEIDASGPAAGTVLEVTETQGFGATIDTVVYDGTLSENDTIVVGARPDQIVTDVRALLQPKPLAEIRADEAFENVDSVVAARGVKIAAPDLDNAMAGAPIRAVRNRPVADVIAAVEAELAAVEVTTAEEGLTIKADTLGSLEALASTLADDEIPVTRAEVGNVAPRDVRMAQAATEPRHRAILAFNVEVLSDARSLATQEAVELFEHDVIYRLIEDYDEYVTEIEAAQQEQILENIARPARFELLPDHVFRQSDPAVVGVEVRGGVLRRNNRLVRFDGPEPERVGTLKTIQDEGDDVDEARTGDRVAVAID
;
A
#
# COMPACT_ATOMS: atom_id res chain seq x y z
N MET A 1 2.29 9.16 26.70
CA MET A 1 2.34 8.50 28.02
C MET A 1 3.67 8.81 28.70
N PRO A 2 3.66 9.59 29.78
CA PRO A 2 4.84 9.85 30.62
C PRO A 2 5.46 8.58 31.20
N LEU A 3 6.77 8.59 31.48
CA LEU A 3 7.50 7.45 32.04
C LEU A 3 6.89 6.94 33.36
N ASP A 4 6.47 7.83 34.25
CA ASP A 4 5.86 7.47 35.54
C ASP A 4 4.57 6.65 35.36
N VAL A 5 3.76 6.99 34.37
CA VAL A 5 2.55 6.22 34.01
C VAL A 5 2.92 4.87 33.41
N VAL A 6 3.96 4.82 32.57
CA VAL A 6 4.45 3.55 32.00
C VAL A 6 4.95 2.61 33.10
N SER A 7 5.73 3.12 34.05
CA SER A 7 6.22 2.37 35.21
C SER A 7 5.09 1.92 36.14
N GLU A 8 4.07 2.74 36.35
CA GLU A 8 2.89 2.35 37.15
C GLU A 8 2.17 1.14 36.53
N ILE A 9 1.98 1.13 35.21
CA ILE A 9 1.30 0.03 34.51
C ILE A 9 2.20 -1.20 34.42
N ALA A 10 3.49 -1.02 34.10
CA ALA A 10 4.42 -2.13 33.94
C ALA A 10 4.84 -2.78 35.28
N GLY A 11 4.66 -2.08 36.40
CA GLY A 11 5.00 -2.56 37.73
C GLY A 11 6.49 -2.88 37.86
N GLU A 12 6.81 -4.05 38.41
CA GLU A 12 8.20 -4.49 38.64
C GLU A 12 8.99 -4.77 37.34
N LEU A 13 8.35 -4.73 36.17
CA LEU A 13 9.02 -4.97 34.88
C LEU A 13 9.80 -3.75 34.38
N VAL A 14 9.46 -2.54 34.83
CA VAL A 14 10.07 -1.28 34.41
C VAL A 14 10.44 -0.47 35.64
N ASP A 15 11.73 -0.43 35.96
CA ASP A 15 12.27 0.53 36.92
C ASP A 15 12.50 1.88 36.21
N PRO A 16 11.80 2.97 36.59
CA PRO A 16 11.99 4.27 35.94
C PRO A 16 13.43 4.81 36.05
N ASP A 17 14.19 4.40 37.07
CA ASP A 17 15.59 4.84 37.23
C ASP A 17 16.52 4.18 36.19
N ASP A 18 16.08 3.10 35.56
CA ASP A 18 16.82 2.43 34.48
C ASP A 18 16.59 3.08 33.10
N PHE A 19 15.68 4.06 32.98
CA PHE A 19 15.33 4.69 31.71
C PHE A 19 15.67 6.18 31.61
N ASP A 20 16.33 6.56 30.51
CA ASP A 20 16.64 7.96 30.18
C ASP A 20 15.52 8.65 29.37
N LEU A 21 14.50 7.89 28.96
CA LEU A 21 13.40 8.38 28.12
C LEU A 21 12.30 9.05 28.96
N PRO A 22 11.77 10.21 28.54
CA PRO A 22 10.71 10.90 29.29
C PRO A 22 9.34 10.21 29.19
N GLY A 23 9.16 9.28 28.25
CA GLY A 23 7.93 8.53 28.01
C GLY A 23 7.78 8.13 26.54
N LEU A 24 6.57 7.72 26.17
CA LEU A 24 6.19 7.27 24.81
C LEU A 24 5.11 8.18 24.22
N LEU A 25 5.25 8.58 22.96
CA LEU A 25 4.18 9.26 22.20
C LEU A 25 3.51 8.24 21.28
N TYR A 26 2.20 8.04 21.43
CA TYR A 26 1.44 7.15 20.55
C TYR A 26 0.77 7.98 19.46
N ILE A 27 0.95 7.53 18.22
CA ILE A 27 0.18 8.01 17.07
C ILE A 27 -0.84 6.92 16.77
N ASP A 28 -2.12 7.25 16.91
CA ASP A 28 -3.17 6.30 16.56
C ASP A 28 -3.41 6.29 15.05
N THR A 29 -3.24 5.11 14.44
CA THR A 29 -3.55 4.88 13.05
C THR A 29 -4.80 4.00 12.99
N PRO A 30 -5.94 4.51 12.50
CA PRO A 30 -7.17 3.72 12.46
C PRO A 30 -7.00 2.45 11.62
N GLY A 31 -7.65 1.36 12.03
CA GLY A 31 -7.58 0.07 11.35
C GLY A 31 -8.45 -0.05 10.08
N HIS A 32 -9.31 0.93 9.78
CA HIS A 32 -10.17 0.88 8.60
C HIS A 32 -9.36 1.18 7.32
N HIS A 33 -9.73 0.57 6.19
CA HIS A 33 -9.01 0.72 4.92
C HIS A 33 -8.86 2.19 4.48
N SER A 34 -9.90 2.99 4.72
CA SER A 34 -9.95 4.44 4.46
C SER A 34 -8.87 5.29 5.16
N PHE A 35 -8.02 4.69 6.01
CA PHE A 35 -6.95 5.37 6.73
C PHE A 35 -5.57 4.76 6.43
N SER A 36 -5.43 4.07 5.31
CA SER A 36 -4.15 3.61 4.73
C SER A 36 -3.09 4.72 4.69
N THR A 37 -3.53 5.95 4.40
CA THR A 37 -2.68 7.13 4.28
C THR A 37 -2.08 7.55 5.62
N LEU A 38 -2.84 7.38 6.70
CA LEU A 38 -2.35 7.58 8.07
C LEU A 38 -1.43 6.47 8.52
N ARG A 39 -1.66 5.22 8.11
CA ARG A 39 -0.74 4.11 8.42
C ARG A 39 0.60 4.29 7.73
N SER A 40 0.60 4.61 6.44
CA SER A 40 1.82 4.89 5.68
C SER A 40 2.61 6.04 6.31
N ARG A 41 1.92 7.14 6.64
CA ARG A 41 2.52 8.30 7.31
C ARG A 41 3.03 7.98 8.72
N GLY A 42 2.23 7.26 9.51
CA GLY A 42 2.58 6.84 10.87
C GLY A 42 3.79 5.93 10.87
N GLY A 43 3.88 4.99 9.93
CA GLY A 43 5.05 4.12 9.76
C GLY A 43 6.33 4.91 9.48
N ALA A 44 6.29 5.84 8.52
CA ALA A 44 7.46 6.64 8.16
C ALA A 44 7.91 7.63 9.25
N LEU A 45 6.98 8.10 10.08
CA LEU A 45 7.27 9.06 11.14
C LEU A 45 7.64 8.41 12.48
N ALA A 46 7.16 7.19 12.74
CA ALA A 46 7.35 6.52 14.01
C ALA A 46 8.77 5.95 14.13
N ASP A 47 9.37 6.12 15.30
CA ASP A 47 10.59 5.42 15.66
C ASP A 47 10.32 3.91 15.73
N ILE A 48 9.21 3.50 16.34
CA ILE A 48 8.83 2.09 16.49
C ILE A 48 7.32 1.93 16.33
N ALA A 49 6.90 0.84 15.69
CA ALA A 49 5.48 0.51 15.49
C ALA A 49 5.02 -0.70 16.33
N VAL A 50 3.72 -0.74 16.62
CA VAL A 50 3.04 -1.89 17.22
C VAL A 50 2.05 -2.45 16.20
N LEU A 51 2.36 -3.63 15.66
CA LEU A 51 1.44 -4.35 14.79
C LEU A 51 0.46 -5.16 15.63
N VAL A 52 -0.78 -4.68 15.74
CA VAL A 52 -1.84 -5.37 16.47
C VAL A 52 -2.50 -6.41 15.57
N VAL A 53 -2.50 -7.67 16.00
CA VAL A 53 -3.15 -8.77 15.26
C VAL A 53 -4.05 -9.54 16.22
N ASP A 54 -5.28 -9.84 15.81
CA ASP A 54 -6.15 -10.73 16.56
C ASP A 54 -5.58 -12.15 16.52
N VAL A 55 -5.35 -12.73 17.69
CA VAL A 55 -4.75 -14.07 17.80
C VAL A 55 -5.63 -15.17 17.20
N ASN A 56 -6.95 -14.98 17.11
CA ASN A 56 -7.87 -15.97 16.55
C ASN A 56 -8.01 -15.86 15.03
N ASP A 57 -7.99 -14.62 14.51
CA ASP A 57 -8.21 -14.37 13.07
C ASP A 57 -6.90 -14.34 12.28
N GLY A 58 -5.76 -14.11 12.94
CA GLY A 58 -4.46 -13.96 12.29
C GLY A 58 -4.43 -12.81 11.28
N PHE A 59 -3.61 -12.95 10.22
CA PHE A 59 -3.42 -11.90 9.22
C PHE A 59 -4.64 -11.66 8.35
N GLN A 60 -5.20 -10.46 8.47
CA GLN A 60 -6.23 -9.93 7.60
C GLN A 60 -5.61 -9.06 6.49
N PRO A 61 -6.38 -8.63 5.46
CA PRO A 61 -5.84 -7.79 4.39
C PRO A 61 -5.16 -6.51 4.89
N GLN A 62 -5.72 -5.87 5.94
CA GLN A 62 -5.12 -4.68 6.56
C GLN A 62 -3.81 -4.99 7.30
N THR A 63 -3.69 -6.21 7.87
CA THR A 63 -2.46 -6.64 8.52
C THR A 63 -1.33 -6.77 7.49
N ARG A 64 -1.63 -7.35 6.31
CA ARG A 64 -0.68 -7.45 5.20
C ARG A 64 -0.25 -6.07 4.71
N GLU A 65 -1.22 -5.18 4.50
CA GLU A 65 -0.96 -3.79 4.12
C GLU A 65 -0.05 -3.07 5.14
N ALA A 66 -0.30 -3.24 6.44
CA ALA A 66 0.54 -2.66 7.48
C ALA A 66 1.98 -3.24 7.47
N ILE A 67 2.13 -4.55 7.25
CA ILE A 67 3.44 -5.20 7.13
C ILE A 67 4.21 -4.66 5.94
N ASP A 68 3.56 -4.49 4.78
CA ASP A 68 4.21 -3.95 3.59
C ASP A 68 4.70 -2.52 3.84
N ILE A 69 3.89 -1.69 4.50
CA ILE A 69 4.28 -0.33 4.90
C ILE A 69 5.52 -0.38 5.80
N LEU A 70 5.51 -1.19 6.87
CA LEU A 70 6.62 -1.30 7.82
C LEU A 70 7.90 -1.81 7.15
N ARG A 71 7.78 -2.73 6.20
CA ARG A 71 8.90 -3.26 5.42
C ARG A 71 9.57 -2.18 4.59
N ARG A 72 8.78 -1.37 3.89
CA ARG A 72 9.29 -0.32 2.97
C ARG A 72 9.87 0.87 3.70
N THR A 73 9.22 1.27 4.79
CA THR A 73 9.70 2.36 5.67
C THR A 73 10.87 1.92 6.54
N ALA A 74 11.19 0.61 6.53
CA ALA A 74 12.20 0.00 7.40
C ALA A 74 11.96 0.30 8.89
N THR A 75 10.71 0.54 9.27
CA THR A 75 10.33 0.91 10.63
C THR A 75 10.36 -0.31 11.55
N PRO A 76 11.18 -0.31 12.61
CA PRO A 76 11.19 -1.38 13.60
C PRO A 76 9.80 -1.56 14.22
N PHE A 77 9.41 -2.81 14.50
CA PHE A 77 8.10 -3.07 15.09
C PHE A 77 8.08 -4.30 15.99
N VAL A 78 7.06 -4.33 16.85
CA VAL A 78 6.68 -5.48 17.68
C VAL A 78 5.26 -5.91 17.35
N VAL A 79 4.93 -7.17 17.60
CA VAL A 79 3.59 -7.70 17.32
C VAL A 79 2.83 -7.85 18.62
N ALA A 80 1.69 -7.17 18.74
CA ALA A 80 0.75 -7.36 19.83
C ALA A 80 -0.33 -8.37 19.38
N ALA A 81 -0.17 -9.63 19.79
CA ALA A 81 -1.14 -10.69 19.53
C ALA A 81 -2.32 -10.54 20.49
N ASN A 82 -3.32 -9.77 20.06
CA ASN A 82 -4.42 -9.29 20.87
C ASN A 82 -5.57 -10.31 20.99
N LYS A 83 -6.47 -10.06 21.95
CA LYS A 83 -7.68 -10.83 22.25
C LYS A 83 -7.44 -12.24 22.79
N ILE A 84 -6.35 -12.45 23.53
CA ILE A 84 -6.10 -13.75 24.21
C ILE A 84 -7.24 -14.15 25.16
N ASP A 85 -7.98 -13.17 25.69
CA ASP A 85 -9.14 -13.38 26.56
C ASP A 85 -10.32 -14.09 25.88
N THR A 86 -10.34 -14.10 24.55
CA THR A 86 -11.40 -14.72 23.76
C THR A 86 -11.14 -16.20 23.45
N VAL A 87 -9.95 -16.72 23.80
CA VAL A 87 -9.64 -18.15 23.64
C VAL A 87 -10.61 -18.97 24.50
N PRO A 88 -11.28 -20.00 23.94
CA PRO A 88 -12.30 -20.74 24.67
C PRO A 88 -11.80 -21.36 25.99
N GLY A 89 -12.36 -20.90 27.10
CA GLY A 89 -11.99 -21.36 28.44
C GLY A 89 -10.93 -20.51 29.13
N TRP A 90 -10.52 -19.40 28.54
CA TRP A 90 -9.65 -18.43 29.19
C TRP A 90 -10.25 -17.92 30.51
N SER A 91 -9.41 -17.88 31.54
CA SER A 91 -9.74 -17.35 32.86
C SER A 91 -8.91 -16.08 33.10
N PRO A 92 -9.45 -14.89 32.83
CA PRO A 92 -8.68 -13.65 32.85
C PRO A 92 -8.33 -13.20 34.26
N VAL A 93 -7.16 -12.56 34.40
CA VAL A 93 -6.77 -11.79 35.58
C VAL A 93 -6.23 -10.44 35.15
N GLU A 94 -6.97 -9.39 35.49
CA GLU A 94 -6.72 -8.03 35.03
C GLU A 94 -5.27 -7.55 35.26
N GLY A 95 -4.67 -6.96 34.22
CA GLY A 95 -3.34 -6.34 34.27
C GLY A 95 -2.16 -7.30 34.48
N ARG A 96 -2.38 -8.62 34.39
CA ARG A 96 -1.31 -9.61 34.61
C ARG A 96 -0.33 -9.66 33.42
N PRO A 97 0.99 -9.82 33.65
CA PRO A 97 1.94 -10.04 32.56
C PRO A 97 1.64 -11.29 31.71
N SER A 98 1.99 -11.26 30.42
CA SER A 98 1.57 -12.26 29.42
C SER A 98 1.92 -13.69 29.84
N LYS A 99 3.19 -13.95 30.16
CA LYS A 99 3.64 -15.31 30.47
C LYS A 99 2.97 -15.90 31.72
N PRO A 100 2.94 -15.19 32.87
CA PRO A 100 2.16 -15.61 34.03
C PRO A 100 0.65 -15.78 33.76
N ALA A 101 0.06 -14.98 32.86
CA ALA A 101 -1.35 -15.13 32.49
C ALA A 101 -1.60 -16.46 31.74
N ILE A 102 -0.69 -16.83 30.83
CA ILE A 102 -0.71 -18.08 30.08
C ILE A 102 -0.45 -19.29 30.98
N ASP A 103 0.64 -19.25 31.77
CA ASP A 103 1.06 -20.37 32.64
C ASP A 103 0.02 -20.68 33.75
N ALA A 104 -0.93 -19.78 34.01
CA ALA A 104 -2.01 -19.96 34.98
C ALA A 104 -3.27 -20.63 34.40
N GLN A 105 -3.34 -20.81 33.09
CA GLN A 105 -4.48 -21.43 32.43
C GLN A 105 -4.46 -22.97 32.59
N THR A 106 -5.54 -23.62 32.16
CA THR A 106 -5.53 -25.09 32.04
C THR A 106 -4.65 -25.52 30.86
N ASP A 107 -4.04 -26.71 30.93
CA ASP A 107 -3.19 -27.27 29.86
C ASP A 107 -3.85 -27.18 28.47
N ARG A 108 -5.18 -27.36 28.41
CA ARG A 108 -5.95 -27.25 27.17
C ARG A 108 -5.90 -25.82 26.61
N VAL A 109 -6.26 -24.83 27.42
CA VAL A 109 -6.33 -23.41 26.99
C VAL A 109 -4.94 -22.89 26.65
N GLU A 110 -3.92 -23.26 27.42
CA GLU A 110 -2.53 -22.95 27.11
C GLU A 110 -2.11 -23.53 25.76
N SER A 111 -2.45 -24.79 25.49
CA SER A 111 -2.15 -25.45 24.22
C SER A 111 -2.88 -24.80 23.05
N ASP A 112 -4.17 -24.51 23.21
CA ASP A 112 -5.01 -23.88 22.17
C ASP A 112 -4.46 -22.49 21.80
N LEU A 113 -4.11 -21.64 22.78
CA LEU A 113 -3.48 -20.34 22.52
C LEU A 113 -2.08 -20.50 21.90
N THR A 114 -1.30 -21.47 22.36
CA THR A 114 0.06 -21.71 21.85
C THR A 114 0.03 -22.07 20.35
N GLU A 115 -0.94 -22.87 19.92
CA GLU A 115 -1.13 -23.21 18.50
C GLU A 115 -1.39 -21.95 17.67
N LEU A 116 -2.35 -21.11 18.08
CA LEU A 116 -2.66 -19.83 17.42
C LEU A 116 -1.45 -18.89 17.33
N LEU A 117 -0.65 -18.80 18.41
CA LEU A 117 0.55 -17.97 18.41
C LEU A 117 1.62 -18.49 17.44
N TYR A 118 1.78 -19.80 17.29
CA TYR A 118 2.69 -20.36 16.28
C TYR A 118 2.17 -20.21 14.86
N GLU A 119 0.86 -20.27 14.64
CA GLU A 119 0.27 -19.94 13.33
C GLU A 119 0.57 -18.49 12.94
N LEU A 120 0.41 -17.54 13.88
CA LEU A 120 0.77 -16.14 13.69
C LEU A 120 2.26 -15.96 13.36
N ILE A 121 3.15 -16.65 14.09
CA ILE A 121 4.60 -16.65 13.80
C ILE A 121 4.88 -17.24 12.41
N GLY A 122 4.14 -18.28 12.00
CA GLY A 122 4.19 -18.84 10.65
C GLY A 122 3.84 -17.80 9.59
N GLN A 123 2.77 -17.03 9.80
CA GLN A 123 2.36 -15.96 8.89
C GLN A 123 3.40 -14.83 8.77
N LEU A 124 4.08 -14.48 9.87
CA LEU A 124 5.22 -13.56 9.84
C LEU A 124 6.37 -14.14 9.00
N SER A 125 6.65 -15.44 9.15
CA SER A 125 7.67 -16.12 8.34
C SER A 125 7.33 -16.17 6.85
N ASP A 126 6.04 -16.33 6.49
CA ASP A 126 5.57 -16.27 5.10
C ASP A 126 5.76 -14.86 4.50
N ALA A 127 5.79 -13.82 5.34
CA ALA A 127 6.13 -12.45 4.96
C ALA A 127 7.64 -12.13 5.08
N ASP A 128 8.48 -13.17 5.15
CA ASP A 128 9.93 -13.16 5.35
C ASP A 128 10.44 -12.44 6.62
N PHE A 129 9.62 -12.41 7.67
CA PHE A 129 10.04 -11.92 8.98
C PHE A 129 10.41 -13.07 9.90
N THR A 130 11.52 -12.95 10.62
CA THR A 130 11.83 -13.88 11.71
C THR A 130 11.18 -13.38 12.99
N ALA A 131 10.39 -14.24 13.65
CA ALA A 131 9.66 -13.87 14.86
C ALA A 131 9.63 -15.02 15.87
N ASP A 132 9.54 -14.68 17.15
CA ASP A 132 9.26 -15.63 18.23
C ASP A 132 8.53 -14.88 19.35
N MET A 133 8.04 -15.61 20.34
CA MET A 133 7.51 -15.04 21.57
C MET A 133 8.56 -14.12 22.21
N TYR A 134 8.15 -12.94 22.68
CA TYR A 134 9.10 -11.92 23.16
C TYR A 134 10.04 -12.45 24.26
N TRP A 135 9.59 -13.37 25.13
CA TRP A 135 10.41 -13.97 26.19
C TRP A 135 11.43 -15.00 25.68
N ARG A 136 11.39 -15.39 24.41
CA ARG A 136 12.36 -16.29 23.76
C ARG A 136 13.36 -15.56 22.88
N VAL A 137 12.99 -14.38 22.39
CA VAL A 137 13.85 -13.54 21.55
C VAL A 137 15.11 -13.12 22.31
N GLN A 138 16.27 -13.49 21.77
CA GLN A 138 17.58 -13.08 22.31
C GLN A 138 18.11 -11.82 21.61
N ASN A 139 17.84 -11.70 20.30
CA ASN A 139 18.25 -10.56 19.49
C ASN A 139 17.02 -9.92 18.82
N PHE A 140 16.53 -8.84 19.44
CA PHE A 140 15.40 -8.07 18.92
C PHE A 140 15.74 -7.22 17.68
N GLN A 141 17.02 -7.11 17.29
CA GLN A 141 17.38 -6.44 16.03
C GLN A 141 17.09 -7.31 14.80
N GLU A 142 17.12 -8.64 14.97
CA GLU A 142 16.94 -9.60 13.88
C GLU A 142 15.59 -10.33 13.97
N ASN A 143 14.95 -10.33 15.14
CA ASN A 143 13.74 -11.09 15.39
C ASN A 143 12.66 -10.18 15.99
N ILE A 144 11.46 -10.26 15.43
CA ILE A 144 10.28 -9.59 15.94
C ILE A 144 9.78 -10.31 17.18
N GLY A 145 9.55 -9.54 18.25
CA GLY A 145 8.91 -10.03 19.46
C GLY A 145 7.39 -10.06 19.33
N VAL A 146 6.81 -11.25 19.46
CA VAL A 146 5.36 -11.43 19.59
C VAL A 146 4.96 -11.37 21.07
N VAL A 147 4.12 -10.41 21.43
CA VAL A 147 3.62 -10.15 22.78
C VAL A 147 2.13 -10.50 22.82
N PRO A 148 1.71 -11.58 23.51
CA PRO A 148 0.29 -11.89 23.71
C PRO A 148 -0.33 -10.87 24.65
N VAL A 149 -1.43 -10.25 24.22
CA VAL A 149 -2.12 -9.23 25.00
C VAL A 149 -3.63 -9.40 24.96
N SER A 150 -4.31 -8.84 25.96
CA SER A 150 -5.73 -8.52 25.89
C SER A 150 -5.89 -7.04 26.15
N ALA A 151 -6.39 -6.31 25.15
CA ALA A 151 -6.76 -4.91 25.33
C ALA A 151 -7.96 -4.73 26.31
N GLU A 152 -8.82 -5.75 26.45
CA GLU A 152 -9.99 -5.70 27.33
C GLU A 152 -9.61 -5.93 28.80
N THR A 153 -8.75 -6.92 29.08
CA THR A 153 -8.36 -7.28 30.45
C THR A 153 -7.03 -6.67 30.88
N ALA A 154 -6.36 -5.93 29.98
CA ALA A 154 -5.01 -5.40 30.14
C ALA A 154 -3.93 -6.47 30.41
N GLU A 155 -4.23 -7.76 30.22
CA GLU A 155 -3.24 -8.82 30.30
C GLU A 155 -2.16 -8.62 29.22
N GLY A 156 -0.88 -8.73 29.58
CA GLY A 156 0.25 -8.54 28.66
C GLY A 156 0.58 -7.11 28.24
N VAL A 157 -0.26 -6.12 28.57
CA VAL A 157 0.05 -4.69 28.38
C VAL A 157 1.33 -4.28 29.13
N PRO A 158 1.58 -4.73 30.39
CA PRO A 158 2.86 -4.49 31.07
C PRO A 158 4.08 -4.92 30.25
N ASP A 159 4.03 -6.11 29.65
CA ASP A 159 5.12 -6.66 28.83
C ASP A 159 5.31 -5.87 27.55
N LEU A 160 4.21 -5.51 26.86
CA LEU A 160 4.28 -4.72 25.64
C LEU A 160 4.98 -3.37 25.88
N LEU A 161 4.59 -2.67 26.95
CA LEU A 161 5.22 -1.40 27.34
C LEU A 161 6.71 -1.59 27.68
N THR A 162 7.04 -2.65 28.41
CA THR A 162 8.42 -2.98 28.79
C THR A 162 9.29 -3.23 27.56
N VAL A 163 8.79 -4.03 26.61
CA VAL A 163 9.50 -4.31 25.36
C VAL A 163 9.70 -3.02 24.57
N LEU A 164 8.66 -2.19 24.38
CA LEU A 164 8.77 -0.93 23.65
C LEU A 164 9.80 0.02 24.27
N MET A 165 9.75 0.21 25.58
CA MET A 165 10.72 1.05 26.31
C MET A 165 12.15 0.51 26.17
N GLY A 166 12.34 -0.79 26.35
CA GLY A 166 13.64 -1.45 26.23
C GLY A 166 14.24 -1.33 24.84
N LEU A 167 13.44 -1.51 23.78
CA LEU A 167 13.88 -1.37 22.41
C LEU A 167 14.24 0.07 22.07
N SER A 168 13.36 1.01 22.41
CA SER A 168 13.56 2.44 22.14
C SER A 168 14.85 2.94 22.80
N GLN A 169 15.06 2.62 24.07
CA GLN A 169 16.26 3.04 24.79
C GLN A 169 17.53 2.39 24.25
N ARG A 170 17.51 1.09 23.97
CA ARG A 170 18.73 0.34 23.64
C ARG A 170 19.21 0.62 22.22
N TYR A 171 18.28 0.79 21.29
CA TYR A 171 18.59 0.81 19.86
C TYR A 171 18.38 2.16 19.19
N MET A 172 17.56 3.03 19.76
CA MET A 172 17.06 4.23 19.06
C MET A 172 17.49 5.53 19.74
N LYS A 173 18.22 5.45 20.86
CA LYS A 173 18.58 6.61 21.69
C LYS A 173 19.30 7.73 20.92
N SER A 174 20.16 7.39 19.96
CA SER A 174 20.86 8.38 19.14
C SER A 174 19.96 9.03 18.08
N GLU A 175 18.95 8.30 17.60
CA GLU A 175 18.02 8.78 16.57
C GLU A 175 16.94 9.67 17.17
N MET A 176 16.59 9.44 18.45
CA MET A 176 15.61 10.22 19.22
C MET A 176 16.22 11.45 19.94
N GLU A 177 17.49 11.80 19.69
CA GLU A 177 18.12 12.97 20.33
C GLU A 177 17.56 14.27 19.72
N ILE A 178 17.03 15.15 20.57
CA ILE A 178 16.40 16.41 20.15
C ILE A 178 17.15 17.64 20.70
N ASP A 179 17.20 18.71 19.92
CA ASP A 179 17.60 20.04 20.40
C ASP A 179 16.37 20.80 20.89
N ALA A 180 15.95 20.55 22.13
CA ALA A 180 14.81 21.24 22.74
C ALA A 180 14.94 22.78 22.75
N SER A 181 16.15 23.33 22.61
CA SER A 181 16.38 24.79 22.57
C SER A 181 16.25 25.38 21.16
N GLY A 182 16.30 24.53 20.13
CA GLY A 182 16.27 24.89 18.74
C GLY A 182 14.87 25.29 18.22
N PRO A 183 14.81 25.81 16.97
CA PRO A 183 13.54 26.02 16.28
C PRO A 183 12.85 24.68 16.01
N ALA A 184 11.52 24.64 16.13
CA ALA A 184 10.77 23.42 15.85
C ALA A 184 10.96 22.89 14.42
N ALA A 185 11.10 21.58 14.33
CA ALA A 185 10.91 20.79 13.12
C ALA A 185 9.80 19.78 13.35
N GLY A 186 8.93 19.63 12.36
CA GLY A 186 7.83 18.71 12.40
C GLY A 186 7.32 18.33 11.02
N THR A 187 6.25 17.54 11.02
CA THR A 187 5.54 17.10 9.82
C THR A 187 4.05 17.31 9.99
N VAL A 188 3.40 17.79 8.93
CA VAL A 188 1.94 17.90 8.86
C VAL A 188 1.33 16.51 8.78
N LEU A 189 0.53 16.15 9.78
CA LEU A 189 -0.31 14.95 9.75
C LEU A 189 -1.55 15.20 8.90
N GLU A 190 -2.37 16.19 9.26
CA GLU A 190 -3.66 16.41 8.60
C GLU A 190 -3.93 17.90 8.45
N VAL A 191 -4.72 18.26 7.44
CA VAL A 191 -5.26 19.62 7.27
C VAL A 191 -6.75 19.52 7.58
N THR A 192 -7.21 20.26 8.59
CA THR A 192 -8.58 20.18 9.12
C THR A 192 -9.20 21.56 9.28
N GLU A 193 -10.49 21.70 9.03
CA GLU A 193 -11.22 22.93 9.39
C GLU A 193 -11.64 22.85 10.86
N THR A 194 -11.21 23.82 11.67
CA THR A 194 -11.55 23.90 13.09
C THR A 194 -12.42 25.14 13.36
N GLN A 195 -13.55 24.94 14.07
CA GLN A 195 -14.47 26.02 14.39
C GLN A 195 -13.76 27.15 15.17
N GLY A 196 -13.85 28.37 14.66
CA GLY A 196 -13.23 29.55 15.27
C GLY A 196 -11.77 29.81 14.85
N PHE A 197 -11.11 28.85 14.20
CA PHE A 197 -9.73 28.98 13.72
C PHE A 197 -9.61 28.92 12.19
N GLY A 198 -10.61 28.38 11.48
CA GLY A 198 -10.55 28.16 10.03
C GLY A 198 -9.72 26.93 9.71
N ALA A 199 -8.97 26.93 8.61
CA ALA A 199 -8.02 25.86 8.32
C ALA A 199 -6.92 25.80 9.38
N THR A 200 -6.70 24.60 9.89
CA THR A 200 -5.68 24.24 10.89
C THR A 200 -4.91 23.03 10.40
N ILE A 201 -3.71 22.83 10.92
CA ILE A 201 -2.91 21.64 10.64
C ILE A 201 -2.64 20.87 11.92
N ASP A 202 -2.87 19.56 11.87
CA ASP A 202 -2.42 18.63 12.90
C ASP A 202 -0.99 18.24 12.60
N THR A 203 -0.10 18.42 13.55
CA THR A 203 1.35 18.32 13.34
C THR A 203 1.99 17.47 14.42
N VAL A 204 3.01 16.70 14.07
CA VAL A 204 3.96 16.14 15.05
C VAL A 204 5.23 16.95 14.99
N VAL A 205 5.55 17.60 16.10
CA VAL A 205 6.83 18.27 16.33
C VAL A 205 7.77 17.23 16.92
N TYR A 206 8.78 16.84 16.16
CA TYR A 206 9.74 15.79 16.54
C TYR A 206 11.10 16.36 16.96
N ASP A 207 11.39 17.63 16.68
CA ASP A 207 12.58 18.32 17.19
C ASP A 207 12.28 19.79 17.49
N GLY A 208 13.04 20.40 18.40
CA GLY A 208 12.93 21.81 18.75
C GLY A 208 11.72 22.20 19.59
N THR A 209 11.52 23.51 19.71
CA THR A 209 10.39 24.12 20.40
C THR A 209 9.64 25.08 19.48
N LEU A 210 8.33 24.87 19.38
CA LEU A 210 7.40 25.76 18.67
C LEU A 210 6.71 26.67 19.69
N SER A 211 6.54 27.94 19.38
CA SER A 211 5.85 28.90 20.24
C SER A 211 4.80 29.69 19.47
N GLU A 212 3.81 30.21 20.18
CA GLU A 212 2.90 31.19 19.59
C GLU A 212 3.69 32.40 19.06
N ASN A 213 3.23 32.95 17.93
CA ASN A 213 3.89 34.03 17.19
C ASN A 213 5.22 33.65 16.51
N ASP A 214 5.67 32.39 16.57
CA ASP A 214 6.75 31.95 15.68
C ASP A 214 6.27 32.05 14.22
N THR A 215 7.12 32.57 13.35
CA THR A 215 6.95 32.41 11.91
C THR A 215 7.29 30.97 11.54
N ILE A 216 6.43 30.31 10.78
CA ILE A 216 6.62 28.95 10.28
C ILE A 216 6.65 28.94 8.75
N VAL A 217 7.40 28.00 8.20
CA VAL A 217 7.35 27.61 6.80
C VAL A 217 6.74 26.22 6.73
N VAL A 218 5.66 26.08 5.95
CA VAL A 218 4.93 24.81 5.75
C VAL A 218 5.02 24.42 4.29
N GLY A 219 5.34 23.16 4.01
CA GLY A 219 5.31 22.63 2.65
C GLY A 219 3.89 22.62 2.08
N ALA A 220 3.74 23.22 0.90
CA ALA A 220 2.46 23.42 0.23
C ALA A 220 2.67 23.44 -1.30
N ARG A 221 1.57 23.42 -2.07
CA ARG A 221 1.58 23.61 -3.53
C ARG A 221 0.65 24.77 -3.93
N PRO A 222 1.03 25.60 -4.92
CA PRO A 222 2.24 25.54 -5.74
C PRO A 222 3.53 26.03 -5.04
N ASP A 223 3.40 26.88 -4.02
CA ASP A 223 4.52 27.47 -3.27
C ASP A 223 4.37 27.18 -1.76
N GLN A 224 5.47 27.25 -1.01
CA GLN A 224 5.45 27.05 0.45
C GLN A 224 4.68 28.18 1.15
N ILE A 225 4.01 27.84 2.25
CA ILE A 225 3.29 28.80 3.08
C ILE A 225 4.26 29.36 4.12
N VAL A 226 4.42 30.68 4.15
CA VAL A 226 5.13 31.40 5.21
C VAL A 226 4.11 32.19 6.02
N THR A 227 3.95 31.85 7.29
CA THR A 227 2.86 32.39 8.11
C THR A 227 3.24 32.43 9.58
N ASP A 228 2.52 33.19 10.39
CA ASP A 228 2.76 33.30 11.83
C ASP A 228 1.75 32.46 12.62
N VAL A 229 2.25 31.69 13.58
CA VAL A 229 1.41 30.88 14.47
C VAL A 229 0.52 31.79 15.32
N ARG A 230 -0.81 31.60 15.20
CA ARG A 230 -1.81 32.34 15.99
C ARG A 230 -2.14 31.66 17.30
N ALA A 231 -2.18 30.34 17.30
CA ALA A 231 -2.48 29.53 18.47
C ALA A 231 -1.90 28.13 18.31
N LEU A 232 -1.48 27.54 19.43
CA LEU A 232 -1.12 26.14 19.54
C LEU A 232 -2.15 25.44 20.42
N LEU A 233 -2.76 24.40 19.87
CA LEU A 233 -3.84 23.65 20.49
C LEU A 233 -3.34 22.25 20.83
N GLN A 234 -3.28 21.92 22.12
CA GLN A 234 -2.96 20.58 22.59
C GLN A 234 -4.22 19.83 23.02
N PRO A 235 -4.29 18.51 22.76
CA PRO A 235 -5.32 17.68 23.38
C PRO A 235 -5.09 17.70 24.89
N LYS A 236 -6.17 17.77 25.67
CA LYS A 236 -6.06 17.52 27.12
C LYS A 236 -5.40 16.15 27.38
N PRO A 237 -4.72 15.97 28.52
CA PRO A 237 -4.13 14.68 28.88
C PRO A 237 -5.14 13.54 28.73
N LEU A 238 -4.70 12.45 28.06
CA LEU A 238 -5.51 11.25 27.76
C LEU A 238 -6.61 11.44 26.69
N ALA A 239 -6.65 12.57 25.99
CA ALA A 239 -7.54 12.79 24.84
C ALA A 239 -6.77 12.71 23.51
N GLU A 240 -7.44 12.21 22.46
CA GLU A 240 -6.91 12.19 21.10
C GLU A 240 -6.95 13.59 20.45
N ILE A 241 -6.03 13.83 19.50
CA ILE A 241 -5.95 15.06 18.69
C ILE A 241 -7.20 15.26 17.80
N ARG A 242 -8.10 14.28 17.70
CA ARG A 242 -9.30 14.33 16.83
C ARG A 242 -10.59 14.72 17.56
N ALA A 243 -10.58 14.89 18.89
CA ALA A 243 -11.77 15.23 19.64
C ALA A 243 -12.00 16.76 19.66
N ASP A 244 -12.98 17.25 18.89
CA ASP A 244 -13.32 18.67 18.73
C ASP A 244 -13.59 19.45 20.04
N GLU A 245 -13.86 18.77 21.16
CA GLU A 245 -14.36 19.40 22.39
C GLU A 245 -13.31 19.58 23.51
N ALA A 246 -12.01 19.29 23.29
CA ALA A 246 -11.03 19.24 24.39
C ALA A 246 -9.61 19.75 24.07
N PHE A 247 -9.46 20.83 23.30
CA PHE A 247 -8.15 21.46 23.15
C PHE A 247 -7.88 22.53 24.21
N GLU A 248 -6.65 22.54 24.73
CA GLU A 248 -6.11 23.63 25.53
C GLU A 248 -5.13 24.47 24.69
N ASN A 249 -5.25 25.80 24.79
CA ASN A 249 -4.26 26.69 24.19
C ASN A 249 -3.00 26.68 25.06
N VAL A 250 -1.84 26.59 24.41
CA VAL A 250 -0.54 26.62 25.07
C VAL A 250 0.39 27.61 24.40
N ASP A 251 1.23 28.28 25.20
CA ASP A 251 2.16 29.29 24.67
C ASP A 251 3.29 28.66 23.84
N SER A 252 3.68 27.42 24.15
CA SER A 252 4.77 26.71 23.50
C SER A 252 4.69 25.20 23.66
N VAL A 253 5.24 24.47 22.69
CA VAL A 253 5.33 23.02 22.67
C VAL A 253 6.78 22.60 22.37
N VAL A 254 7.32 21.71 23.20
CA VAL A 254 8.65 21.08 23.02
C VAL A 254 8.45 19.67 22.45
N ALA A 255 9.28 19.27 21.49
CA ALA A 255 9.30 17.91 20.95
C ALA A 255 9.53 16.82 22.02
N ALA A 256 9.10 15.56 21.82
CA ALA A 256 8.22 15.06 20.78
C ALA A 256 6.74 15.20 21.17
N ARG A 257 5.93 15.92 20.38
CA ARG A 257 4.53 16.23 20.70
C ARG A 257 3.67 16.37 19.45
N GLY A 258 2.45 15.84 19.54
CA GLY A 258 1.36 16.22 18.63
C GLY A 258 0.76 17.57 19.05
N VAL A 259 0.57 18.47 18.09
CA VAL A 259 -0.01 19.79 18.30
C VAL A 259 -0.83 20.19 17.08
N LYS A 260 -2.01 20.76 17.31
CA LYS A 260 -2.81 21.39 16.28
C LYS A 260 -2.41 22.87 16.18
N ILE A 261 -2.06 23.33 14.98
CA ILE A 261 -1.55 24.68 14.73
C ILE A 261 -2.62 25.46 13.96
N ALA A 262 -2.97 26.64 14.48
CA ALA A 262 -3.80 27.60 13.77
C ALA A 262 -2.94 28.74 13.25
N ALA A 263 -2.98 28.96 11.93
CA ALA A 263 -2.29 30.05 11.25
C ALA A 263 -3.05 30.45 9.98
N PRO A 264 -2.85 31.67 9.44
CA PRO A 264 -3.44 32.07 8.16
C PRO A 264 -2.95 31.20 6.98
N ASP A 265 -3.84 31.02 6.00
CA ASP A 265 -3.59 30.45 4.67
C ASP A 265 -3.08 28.99 4.66
N LEU A 266 -3.45 28.21 5.67
CA LEU A 266 -3.09 26.80 5.80
C LEU A 266 -3.89 25.85 4.90
N ASP A 267 -4.90 26.34 4.17
CA ASP A 267 -5.80 25.54 3.32
C ASP A 267 -5.06 24.73 2.24
N ASN A 268 -3.91 25.24 1.77
CA ASN A 268 -3.08 24.61 0.74
C ASN A 268 -1.88 23.82 1.31
N ALA A 269 -1.80 23.67 2.64
CA ALA A 269 -0.76 22.85 3.26
C ALA A 269 -0.88 21.40 2.76
N MET A 270 0.25 20.74 2.58
CA MET A 270 0.27 19.35 2.16
C MET A 270 0.42 18.44 3.37
N ALA A 271 -0.47 17.45 3.45
CA ALA A 271 -0.32 16.34 4.38
C ALA A 271 0.95 15.54 4.07
N GLY A 272 1.73 15.24 5.11
CA GLY A 272 3.06 14.63 5.03
C GLY A 272 4.20 15.62 4.77
N ALA A 273 3.91 16.90 4.51
CA ALA A 273 4.93 17.89 4.24
C ALA A 273 5.62 18.39 5.52
N PRO A 274 6.88 18.84 5.42
CA PRO A 274 7.59 19.38 6.57
C PRO A 274 7.04 20.75 6.98
N ILE A 275 7.12 21.00 8.28
CA ILE A 275 6.95 22.31 8.90
C ILE A 275 8.24 22.67 9.64
N ARG A 276 8.66 23.93 9.49
CA ARG A 276 9.87 24.45 10.13
C ARG A 276 9.57 25.80 10.78
N ALA A 277 9.90 25.95 12.05
CA ALA A 277 9.92 27.26 12.68
C ALA A 277 11.11 28.08 12.18
N VAL A 278 10.89 29.38 12.01
CA VAL A 278 11.90 30.37 11.65
C VAL A 278 12.37 31.06 12.92
N ARG A 279 13.49 30.62 13.46
CA ARG A 279 14.16 31.28 14.59
C ARG A 279 15.65 31.41 14.32
N ASN A 280 16.22 32.58 14.58
CA ASN A 280 17.65 32.86 14.46
C ASN A 280 18.27 32.57 13.08
N ARG A 281 17.45 32.52 12.01
CA ARG A 281 17.91 32.36 10.63
C ARG A 281 16.99 33.09 9.64
N PRO A 282 17.48 33.51 8.47
CA PRO A 282 16.66 34.13 7.43
C PRO A 282 15.52 33.21 6.96
N VAL A 283 14.33 33.78 6.73
CA VAL A 283 13.16 33.03 6.19
C VAL A 283 13.51 32.32 4.88
N ALA A 284 14.28 32.97 3.99
CA ALA A 284 14.67 32.41 2.70
C ALA A 284 15.46 31.10 2.82
N ASP A 285 16.31 30.98 3.84
CA ASP A 285 17.08 29.75 4.08
C ASP A 285 16.18 28.61 4.55
N VAL A 286 15.10 28.94 5.28
CA VAL A 286 14.11 27.96 5.74
C VAL A 286 13.24 27.48 4.58
N ILE A 287 12.82 28.40 3.70
CA ILE A 287 12.10 28.05 2.47
C ILE A 287 12.95 27.09 1.64
N ALA A 288 14.21 27.43 1.38
CA ALA A 288 15.11 26.58 0.60
C ALA A 288 15.32 25.20 1.23
N ALA A 289 15.35 25.11 2.57
CA ALA A 289 15.45 23.83 3.27
C ALA A 289 14.17 22.99 3.10
N VAL A 290 12.99 23.59 3.24
CA VAL A 290 11.70 22.93 3.03
C VAL A 290 11.53 22.49 1.56
N GLU A 291 11.94 23.33 0.61
CA GLU A 291 11.97 22.99 -0.82
C GLU A 291 12.88 21.80 -1.09
N ALA A 292 14.10 21.78 -0.53
CA ALA A 292 15.04 20.69 -0.72
C ALA A 292 14.52 19.37 -0.14
N GLU A 293 13.84 19.42 1.00
CA GLU A 293 13.23 18.24 1.62
C GLU A 293 12.04 17.71 0.80
N LEU A 294 11.18 18.60 0.30
CA LEU A 294 10.10 18.21 -0.61
C LEU A 294 10.62 17.61 -1.92
N ALA A 295 11.73 18.13 -2.45
CA ALA A 295 12.38 17.60 -3.65
C ALA A 295 13.05 16.23 -3.41
N ALA A 296 13.49 15.95 -2.18
CA ALA A 296 14.06 14.64 -1.84
C ALA A 296 13.00 13.52 -1.84
N VAL A 297 11.73 13.87 -1.61
CA VAL A 297 10.58 12.95 -1.68
C VAL A 297 9.98 12.90 -3.09
N GLU A 298 10.59 13.58 -4.06
CA GLU A 298 10.10 13.57 -5.44
C GLU A 298 10.33 12.20 -6.07
N VAL A 299 9.24 11.59 -6.52
CA VAL A 299 9.22 10.26 -7.13
C VAL A 299 10.09 10.23 -8.38
N THR A 300 10.90 9.18 -8.53
CA THR A 300 11.68 8.97 -9.75
C THR A 300 10.74 8.73 -10.93
N THR A 301 10.78 9.63 -11.91
CA THR A 301 9.95 9.52 -13.11
C THR A 301 10.74 9.03 -14.33
N ALA A 302 10.12 8.15 -15.12
CA ALA A 302 10.60 7.71 -16.43
C ALA A 302 10.01 8.58 -17.56
N GLU A 303 10.64 8.54 -18.74
CA GLU A 303 10.12 9.22 -19.94
C GLU A 303 8.75 8.67 -20.38
N GLU A 304 8.49 7.38 -20.11
CA GLU A 304 7.25 6.68 -20.41
C GLU A 304 6.84 5.76 -19.26
N GLY A 305 5.55 5.70 -18.95
CA GLY A 305 5.01 5.06 -17.75
C GLY A 305 3.66 5.64 -17.32
N LEU A 306 3.19 5.20 -16.14
CA LEU A 306 1.90 5.58 -15.58
C LEU A 306 1.87 7.00 -15.01
N THR A 307 0.67 7.59 -14.99
CA THR A 307 0.39 8.78 -14.17
C THR A 307 -0.26 8.34 -12.86
N ILE A 308 0.29 8.75 -11.74
CA ILE A 308 -0.23 8.40 -10.41
C ILE A 308 -0.61 9.65 -9.61
N LYS A 309 -1.68 9.53 -8.84
CA LYS A 309 -2.26 10.60 -8.02
C LYS A 309 -2.57 10.07 -6.63
N ALA A 310 -2.24 10.85 -5.60
CA ALA A 310 -2.49 10.50 -4.20
C ALA A 310 -2.92 11.71 -3.37
N ASP A 311 -3.50 11.49 -2.20
CA ASP A 311 -4.01 12.54 -1.30
C ASP A 311 -2.91 13.21 -0.48
N THR A 312 -1.84 12.47 -0.16
CA THR A 312 -0.71 12.93 0.66
C THR A 312 0.64 12.61 0.01
N LEU A 313 1.69 13.26 0.49
CA LEU A 313 3.05 13.01 -0.01
C LEU A 313 3.52 11.58 0.30
N GLY A 314 3.31 11.10 1.53
CA GLY A 314 3.72 9.75 1.94
C GLY A 314 2.97 8.65 1.19
N SER A 315 1.69 8.86 0.90
CA SER A 315 0.91 7.94 0.07
C SER A 315 1.36 7.91 -1.38
N LEU A 316 1.78 9.06 -1.93
CA LEU A 316 2.35 9.14 -3.28
C LEU A 316 3.67 8.36 -3.37
N GLU A 317 4.54 8.53 -2.37
CA GLU A 317 5.82 7.82 -2.26
C GLU A 317 5.61 6.32 -2.12
N ALA A 318 4.70 5.89 -1.24
CA ALA A 318 4.38 4.48 -1.04
C ALA A 318 3.87 3.80 -2.32
N LEU A 319 2.93 4.45 -3.03
CA LEU A 319 2.42 3.94 -4.31
C LEU A 319 3.53 3.86 -5.36
N ALA A 320 4.32 4.92 -5.49
CA ALA A 320 5.44 4.96 -6.43
C ALA A 320 6.49 3.88 -6.17
N SER A 321 6.85 3.67 -4.90
CA SER A 321 7.78 2.61 -4.51
C SER A 321 7.22 1.23 -4.85
N THR A 322 5.91 0.99 -4.68
CA THR A 322 5.36 -0.34 -5.06
C THR A 322 5.50 -0.57 -6.55
N LEU A 323 5.11 0.42 -7.35
CA LEU A 323 5.18 0.31 -8.79
C LEU A 323 6.63 0.09 -9.23
N ALA A 324 7.60 0.74 -8.57
CA ALA A 324 9.01 0.51 -8.84
C ALA A 324 9.47 -0.92 -8.48
N ASP A 325 9.01 -1.49 -7.35
CA ASP A 325 9.29 -2.87 -6.94
C ASP A 325 8.74 -3.89 -7.95
N ASP A 326 7.58 -3.60 -8.53
CA ASP A 326 6.92 -4.39 -9.58
C ASP A 326 7.42 -4.06 -11.01
N GLU A 327 8.49 -3.26 -11.13
CA GLU A 327 9.10 -2.82 -12.39
C GLU A 327 8.14 -2.03 -13.31
N ILE A 328 7.09 -1.42 -12.75
CA ILE A 328 6.12 -0.58 -13.44
C ILE A 328 6.61 0.88 -13.45
N PRO A 329 6.97 1.44 -14.62
CA PRO A 329 7.49 2.80 -14.68
C PRO A 329 6.39 3.84 -14.42
N VAL A 330 6.75 4.89 -13.68
CA VAL A 330 5.90 6.05 -13.43
C VAL A 330 6.45 7.24 -14.20
N THR A 331 5.64 7.94 -15.00
CA THR A 331 6.06 9.17 -15.70
C THR A 331 5.67 10.43 -14.95
N ARG A 332 4.63 10.35 -14.11
CA ARG A 332 4.16 11.51 -13.36
C ARG A 332 3.55 11.07 -12.04
N ALA A 333 3.95 11.72 -10.96
CA ALA A 333 3.42 11.52 -9.63
C ALA A 333 3.04 12.87 -9.01
N GLU A 334 1.77 13.05 -8.65
CA GLU A 334 1.31 14.31 -8.04
C GLU A 334 0.33 14.09 -6.90
N VAL A 335 0.39 14.97 -5.90
CA VAL A 335 -0.64 15.06 -4.87
C VAL A 335 -1.88 15.79 -5.40
N GLY A 336 -3.06 15.33 -4.99
CA GLY A 336 -4.37 15.93 -5.27
C GLY A 336 -5.22 15.18 -6.29
N ASN A 337 -6.47 15.62 -6.42
CA ASN A 337 -7.49 15.04 -7.30
C ASN A 337 -7.06 14.93 -8.77
N VAL A 338 -7.65 13.97 -9.48
CA VAL A 338 -7.41 13.77 -10.91
C VAL A 338 -8.17 14.83 -11.70
N ALA A 339 -7.43 15.65 -12.44
CA ALA A 339 -7.96 16.74 -13.26
C ALA A 339 -7.85 16.42 -14.76
N PRO A 340 -8.58 17.15 -15.63
CA PRO A 340 -8.54 16.90 -17.09
C PRO A 340 -7.13 16.99 -17.71
N ARG A 341 -6.23 17.75 -17.09
CA ARG A 341 -4.83 17.85 -17.53
C ARG A 341 -4.11 16.50 -17.38
N ASP A 342 -4.40 15.75 -16.32
CA ASP A 342 -3.74 14.48 -15.99
C ASP A 342 -4.16 13.42 -17.02
N VAL A 343 -5.44 13.40 -17.39
CA VAL A 343 -5.98 12.55 -18.47
C VAL A 343 -5.29 12.82 -19.81
N ARG A 344 -5.09 14.09 -20.16
CA ARG A 344 -4.38 14.44 -21.42
C ARG A 344 -2.92 13.99 -21.41
N MET A 345 -2.29 13.96 -20.25
CA MET A 345 -0.92 13.49 -20.13
C MET A 345 -0.87 11.96 -20.26
N ALA A 346 -1.76 11.23 -19.56
CA ALA A 346 -1.85 9.77 -19.65
C ALA A 346 -2.22 9.30 -21.08
N GLN A 347 -3.08 10.03 -21.77
CA GLN A 347 -3.44 9.76 -23.17
C GLN A 347 -2.23 9.77 -24.11
N ALA A 348 -1.22 10.60 -23.82
CA ALA A 348 -0.04 10.74 -24.66
C ALA A 348 0.91 9.53 -24.60
N ALA A 349 0.66 8.56 -23.71
CA ALA A 349 1.47 7.36 -23.60
C ALA A 349 1.44 6.51 -24.88
N THR A 350 2.61 5.99 -25.26
CA THR A 350 2.79 5.20 -26.49
C THR A 350 2.29 3.79 -26.28
N GLU A 351 2.69 3.16 -25.17
CA GLU A 351 2.26 1.83 -24.78
C GLU A 351 0.83 1.83 -24.25
N PRO A 352 -0.07 0.94 -24.76
CA PRO A 352 -1.45 0.89 -24.31
C PRO A 352 -1.62 0.70 -22.80
N ARG A 353 -0.78 -0.14 -22.18
CA ARG A 353 -0.79 -0.37 -20.72
C ARG A 353 -0.51 0.88 -19.90
N HIS A 354 0.22 1.85 -20.45
CA HIS A 354 0.52 3.10 -19.75
C HIS A 354 -0.57 4.16 -19.92
N ARG A 355 -1.63 3.91 -20.72
CA ARG A 355 -2.79 4.81 -20.88
C ARG A 355 -3.77 4.63 -19.73
N ALA A 356 -3.26 4.74 -18.52
CA ALA A 356 -4.00 4.57 -17.28
C ALA A 356 -3.57 5.60 -16.24
N ILE A 357 -4.48 5.90 -15.31
CA ILE A 357 -4.20 6.71 -14.13
C ILE A 357 -4.55 5.89 -12.88
N LEU A 358 -3.58 5.79 -11.95
CA LEU A 358 -3.81 5.23 -10.62
C LEU A 358 -4.11 6.37 -9.65
N ALA A 359 -5.32 6.39 -9.10
CA ALA A 359 -5.83 7.42 -8.19
C ALA A 359 -6.02 6.82 -6.79
N PHE A 360 -5.07 7.09 -5.91
CA PHE A 360 -5.06 6.58 -4.55
C PHE A 360 -5.68 7.57 -3.57
N ASN A 361 -6.81 7.19 -2.97
CA ASN A 361 -7.55 8.00 -1.99
C ASN A 361 -7.86 9.44 -2.45
N VAL A 362 -8.03 9.66 -3.75
CA VAL A 362 -8.38 10.97 -4.33
C VAL A 362 -9.59 10.87 -5.24
N GLU A 363 -10.30 11.98 -5.40
CA GLU A 363 -11.44 12.04 -6.29
C GLU A 363 -10.98 12.27 -7.74
N VAL A 364 -11.69 11.65 -8.69
CA VAL A 364 -11.63 12.02 -10.11
C VAL A 364 -12.70 13.07 -10.41
N LEU A 365 -12.27 14.27 -10.85
CA LEU A 365 -13.18 15.34 -11.20
C LEU A 365 -14.12 14.92 -12.35
N SER A 366 -15.35 15.43 -12.36
CA SER A 366 -16.39 14.99 -13.30
C SER A 366 -16.04 15.26 -14.78
N ASP A 367 -15.33 16.34 -15.04
CA ASP A 367 -14.79 16.69 -16.36
C ASP A 367 -13.60 15.80 -16.75
N ALA A 368 -12.75 15.41 -15.80
CA ALA A 368 -11.68 14.45 -16.00
C ALA A 368 -12.23 13.07 -16.35
N ARG A 369 -13.23 12.57 -15.60
CA ARG A 369 -13.89 11.28 -15.89
C ARG A 369 -14.51 11.25 -17.28
N SER A 370 -15.21 12.32 -17.64
CA SER A 370 -15.82 12.46 -18.97
C SER A 370 -14.78 12.44 -20.09
N LEU A 371 -13.62 13.07 -19.87
CA LEU A 371 -12.51 13.10 -20.82
C LEU A 371 -11.82 11.74 -20.93
N ALA A 372 -11.63 11.04 -19.82
CA ALA A 372 -10.99 9.72 -19.79
C ALA A 372 -11.74 8.71 -20.66
N THR A 373 -13.08 8.69 -20.57
CA THR A 373 -13.92 7.86 -21.44
C THR A 373 -13.81 8.24 -22.92
N GLN A 374 -13.67 9.53 -23.23
CA GLN A 374 -13.54 10.00 -24.63
C GLN A 374 -12.18 9.64 -25.24
N GLU A 375 -11.12 9.74 -24.44
CA GLU A 375 -9.74 9.54 -24.87
C GLU A 375 -9.24 8.11 -24.64
N ALA A 376 -10.11 7.21 -24.16
CA ALA A 376 -9.80 5.82 -23.81
C ALA A 376 -8.60 5.69 -22.84
N VAL A 377 -8.62 6.50 -21.79
CA VAL A 377 -7.69 6.39 -20.65
C VAL A 377 -8.39 5.65 -19.53
N GLU A 378 -7.78 4.59 -19.03
CA GLU A 378 -8.33 3.79 -17.93
C GLU A 378 -8.11 4.50 -16.57
N LEU A 379 -9.10 4.42 -15.67
CA LEU A 379 -9.04 5.07 -14.36
C LEU A 379 -9.18 4.02 -13.27
N PHE A 380 -8.16 3.88 -12.44
CA PHE A 380 -8.19 3.02 -11.26
C PHE A 380 -8.30 3.89 -10.02
N GLU A 381 -9.35 3.69 -9.23
CA GLU A 381 -9.64 4.47 -8.03
C GLU A 381 -9.77 3.52 -6.83
N HIS A 382 -8.88 3.65 -5.84
CA HIS A 382 -9.00 2.89 -4.60
C HIS A 382 -8.34 3.64 -3.43
N ASP A 383 -8.80 3.36 -2.21
CA ASP A 383 -8.17 3.77 -0.95
C ASP A 383 -7.12 2.77 -0.42
N VAL A 384 -6.77 1.74 -1.21
CA VAL A 384 -5.85 0.65 -0.83
C VAL A 384 -4.88 0.37 -1.97
N ILE A 385 -3.57 0.45 -1.70
CA ILE A 385 -2.52 0.41 -2.72
C ILE A 385 -2.51 -0.92 -3.47
N TYR A 386 -2.52 -2.06 -2.76
CA TYR A 386 -2.39 -3.36 -3.41
C TYR A 386 -3.56 -3.66 -4.37
N ARG A 387 -4.77 -3.18 -4.05
CA ARG A 387 -5.94 -3.34 -4.93
C ARG A 387 -5.83 -2.51 -6.20
N LEU A 388 -5.31 -1.28 -6.12
CA LEU A 388 -5.00 -0.49 -7.33
C LEU A 388 -4.07 -1.25 -8.28
N ILE A 389 -3.10 -1.96 -7.71
CA ILE A 389 -2.10 -2.68 -8.47
C ILE A 389 -2.67 -3.98 -9.03
N GLU A 390 -3.44 -4.73 -8.22
CA GLU A 390 -4.17 -5.91 -8.69
C GLU A 390 -5.12 -5.56 -9.86
N ASP A 391 -5.90 -4.48 -9.73
CA ASP A 391 -6.81 -4.03 -10.78
C ASP A 391 -6.03 -3.62 -12.06
N TYR A 392 -4.86 -2.98 -11.89
CA TYR A 392 -3.98 -2.62 -12.99
C TYR A 392 -3.35 -3.84 -13.67
N ASP A 393 -2.89 -4.82 -12.90
CA ASP A 393 -2.30 -6.06 -13.43
C ASP A 393 -3.32 -6.88 -14.21
N GLU A 394 -4.57 -6.92 -13.75
CA GLU A 394 -5.69 -7.52 -14.48
C GLU A 394 -5.87 -6.82 -15.84
N TYR A 395 -5.91 -5.48 -15.84
CA TYR A 395 -6.00 -4.68 -17.07
C TYR A 395 -4.83 -4.93 -18.04
N VAL A 396 -3.59 -5.00 -17.55
CA VAL A 396 -2.42 -5.32 -18.38
C VAL A 396 -2.55 -6.72 -18.97
N THR A 397 -2.97 -7.69 -18.17
CA THR A 397 -3.17 -9.08 -18.60
C THR A 397 -4.22 -9.18 -19.71
N GLU A 398 -5.32 -8.42 -19.60
CA GLU A 398 -6.34 -8.35 -20.64
C GLU A 398 -5.81 -7.78 -21.97
N ILE A 399 -5.01 -6.71 -21.90
CA ILE A 399 -4.36 -6.12 -23.09
C ILE A 399 -3.44 -7.14 -23.75
N GLU A 400 -2.59 -7.81 -22.98
CA GLU A 400 -1.66 -8.79 -23.51
C GLU A 400 -2.39 -9.99 -24.15
N ALA A 401 -3.45 -10.47 -23.51
CA ALA A 401 -4.29 -11.54 -24.04
C ALA A 401 -4.94 -11.15 -25.38
N ALA A 402 -5.49 -9.94 -25.47
CA ALA A 402 -6.09 -9.43 -26.71
C ALA A 402 -5.07 -9.29 -27.85
N GLN A 403 -3.87 -8.80 -27.54
CA GLN A 403 -2.77 -8.72 -28.51
C GLN A 403 -2.33 -10.11 -28.99
N GLN A 404 -2.20 -11.09 -28.07
CA GLN A 404 -1.86 -12.46 -28.41
C GLN A 404 -2.93 -13.09 -29.30
N GLU A 405 -4.22 -12.89 -28.98
CA GLU A 405 -5.32 -13.40 -29.80
C GLU A 405 -5.28 -12.83 -31.21
N GLN A 406 -5.07 -11.51 -31.36
CA GLN A 406 -4.96 -10.87 -32.67
C GLN A 406 -3.74 -11.36 -33.47
N ILE A 407 -2.61 -11.67 -32.81
CA ILE A 407 -1.47 -12.32 -33.46
C ILE A 407 -1.85 -13.72 -33.92
N LEU A 408 -2.51 -14.50 -33.07
CA LEU A 408 -2.92 -15.87 -33.36
C LEU A 408 -3.99 -15.98 -34.45
N GLU A 409 -4.83 -14.95 -34.64
CA GLU A 409 -5.77 -14.85 -35.76
C GLU A 409 -5.05 -14.72 -37.10
N ASN A 410 -3.93 -14.00 -37.12
CA ASN A 410 -3.14 -13.74 -38.32
C ASN A 410 -2.15 -14.87 -38.67
N ILE A 411 -2.00 -15.88 -37.80
CA ILE A 411 -1.12 -17.03 -38.03
C ILE A 411 -1.94 -18.25 -38.48
N ALA A 412 -1.52 -18.85 -39.60
CA ALA A 412 -2.05 -20.14 -40.05
C ALA A 412 -1.64 -21.25 -39.06
N ARG A 413 -2.57 -21.66 -38.20
CA ARG A 413 -2.36 -22.76 -37.25
C ARG A 413 -2.16 -24.08 -38.01
N PRO A 414 -1.22 -24.95 -37.59
CA PRO A 414 -1.04 -26.25 -38.22
C PRO A 414 -2.31 -27.08 -38.15
N ALA A 415 -2.70 -27.67 -39.27
CA ALA A 415 -3.83 -28.60 -39.34
C ALA A 415 -3.46 -29.81 -40.18
N ARG A 416 -3.96 -30.97 -39.78
CA ARG A 416 -3.87 -32.22 -40.53
C ARG A 416 -5.26 -32.78 -40.70
N PHE A 417 -5.60 -33.15 -41.91
CA PHE A 417 -6.84 -33.84 -42.23
C PHE A 417 -6.56 -35.04 -43.13
N GLU A 418 -7.53 -35.94 -43.22
CA GLU A 418 -7.50 -37.10 -44.08
C GLU A 418 -8.70 -37.04 -45.04
N LEU A 419 -8.49 -37.44 -46.30
CA LEU A 419 -9.58 -37.54 -47.27
C LEU A 419 -10.49 -38.71 -46.90
N LEU A 420 -11.80 -38.48 -46.87
CA LEU A 420 -12.78 -39.54 -46.62
C LEU A 420 -12.92 -40.42 -47.88
N PRO A 421 -12.82 -41.76 -47.76
CA PRO A 421 -13.07 -42.67 -48.87
C PRO A 421 -14.46 -42.44 -49.47
N ASP A 422 -14.58 -42.55 -50.79
CA ASP A 422 -15.83 -42.40 -51.55
C ASP A 422 -16.54 -41.03 -51.44
N HIS A 423 -15.90 -40.01 -50.84
CA HIS A 423 -16.44 -38.66 -50.69
C HIS A 423 -15.71 -37.64 -51.60
N VAL A 424 -15.46 -38.02 -52.85
CA VAL A 424 -14.93 -37.11 -53.87
C VAL A 424 -16.09 -36.60 -54.73
N PHE A 425 -16.49 -35.35 -54.50
CA PHE A 425 -17.60 -34.72 -55.23
C PHE A 425 -17.14 -34.13 -56.55
N ARG A 426 -15.90 -33.62 -56.61
CA ARG A 426 -15.29 -33.06 -57.80
C ARG A 426 -13.78 -33.29 -57.79
N GLN A 427 -13.24 -33.74 -58.93
CA GLN A 427 -11.83 -34.14 -59.02
C GLN A 427 -10.86 -32.98 -59.26
N SER A 428 -11.29 -31.90 -59.94
CA SER A 428 -10.44 -30.74 -60.23
C SER A 428 -11.24 -29.47 -60.61
N ASP A 429 -10.56 -28.32 -60.55
CA ASP A 429 -10.98 -26.98 -61.00
C ASP A 429 -12.25 -26.37 -60.34
N PRO A 430 -12.43 -26.31 -59.01
CA PRO A 430 -11.56 -26.82 -57.94
C PRO A 430 -11.92 -28.25 -57.53
N ALA A 431 -10.98 -28.95 -56.88
CA ALA A 431 -11.29 -30.26 -56.28
C ALA A 431 -12.21 -30.07 -55.07
N VAL A 432 -13.28 -30.87 -54.96
CA VAL A 432 -14.23 -30.83 -53.83
C VAL A 432 -14.29 -32.22 -53.22
N VAL A 433 -13.85 -32.33 -51.97
CA VAL A 433 -13.63 -33.60 -51.28
C VAL A 433 -14.11 -33.52 -49.84
N GLY A 434 -14.67 -34.61 -49.33
CA GLY A 434 -14.94 -34.80 -47.91
C GLY A 434 -13.65 -35.10 -47.17
N VAL A 435 -13.43 -34.43 -46.04
CA VAL A 435 -12.25 -34.61 -45.19
C VAL A 435 -12.67 -34.81 -43.74
N GLU A 436 -11.85 -35.55 -42.99
CA GLU A 436 -11.93 -35.64 -41.54
C GLU A 436 -10.69 -34.96 -40.94
N VAL A 437 -10.90 -33.96 -40.09
CA VAL A 437 -9.79 -33.24 -39.44
C VAL A 437 -9.19 -34.15 -38.36
N ARG A 438 -7.91 -34.51 -38.53
CA ARG A 438 -7.17 -35.41 -37.63
C ARG A 438 -6.40 -34.69 -36.54
N GLY A 439 -6.12 -33.39 -36.71
CA GLY A 439 -5.40 -32.60 -35.72
C GLY A 439 -5.37 -31.12 -36.08
N GLY A 440 -5.44 -30.25 -35.07
CA GLY A 440 -5.41 -28.80 -35.25
C GLY A 440 -6.75 -28.21 -35.72
N VAL A 441 -6.68 -27.02 -36.34
CA VAL A 441 -7.83 -26.25 -36.82
C VAL A 441 -7.62 -25.91 -38.30
N LEU A 442 -8.44 -26.53 -39.17
CA LEU A 442 -8.42 -26.28 -40.60
C LEU A 442 -9.16 -24.98 -40.90
N ARG A 443 -8.51 -24.02 -41.56
CA ARG A 443 -9.09 -22.70 -41.91
C ARG A 443 -9.04 -22.44 -43.41
N ARG A 444 -9.98 -21.61 -43.89
CA ARG A 444 -10.00 -21.08 -45.27
C ARG A 444 -8.71 -20.31 -45.59
N ASN A 445 -8.36 -20.27 -46.87
CA ASN A 445 -7.18 -19.59 -47.43
C ASN A 445 -5.81 -20.13 -46.98
N ASN A 446 -5.76 -21.26 -46.27
CA ASN A 446 -4.51 -21.92 -45.92
C ASN A 446 -3.93 -22.73 -47.09
N ARG A 447 -2.59 -22.73 -47.17
CA ARG A 447 -1.84 -23.54 -48.13
C ARG A 447 -1.82 -25.00 -47.69
N LEU A 448 -2.12 -25.90 -48.61
CA LEU A 448 -2.14 -27.34 -48.36
C LEU A 448 -0.90 -28.01 -48.91
N VAL A 449 -0.32 -28.90 -48.12
CA VAL A 449 0.82 -29.74 -48.50
C VAL A 449 0.52 -31.20 -48.19
N ARG A 450 1.06 -32.09 -49.01
CA ARG A 450 1.02 -33.55 -48.83
C ARG A 450 2.42 -34.03 -48.48
N PHE A 451 2.50 -35.00 -47.57
CA PHE A 451 3.74 -35.62 -47.14
C PHE A 451 3.74 -37.10 -47.56
N ASP A 452 4.32 -37.39 -48.74
CA ASP A 452 4.57 -38.78 -49.19
C ASP A 452 6.01 -39.23 -48.89
N GLY A 453 6.83 -38.35 -48.34
CA GLY A 453 8.24 -38.55 -48.01
C GLY A 453 8.76 -37.44 -47.07
N PRO A 454 10.09 -37.27 -46.93
CA PRO A 454 10.67 -36.25 -46.03
C PRO A 454 10.45 -34.80 -46.51
N GLU A 455 10.13 -34.59 -47.79
CA GLU A 455 9.84 -33.26 -48.35
C GLU A 455 8.34 -33.09 -48.62
N PRO A 456 7.72 -31.96 -48.21
CA PRO A 456 6.32 -31.67 -48.49
C PRO A 456 6.11 -31.25 -49.94
N GLU A 457 5.08 -31.81 -50.59
CA GLU A 457 4.61 -31.39 -51.90
C GLU A 457 3.40 -30.46 -51.74
N ARG A 458 3.42 -29.29 -52.40
CA ARG A 458 2.28 -28.36 -52.37
C ARG A 458 1.13 -28.91 -53.23
N VAL A 459 -0.05 -29.03 -52.63
CA VAL A 459 -1.24 -29.61 -53.28
C VAL A 459 -2.21 -28.55 -53.77
N GLY A 460 -2.29 -27.40 -53.07
CA GLY A 460 -3.23 -26.33 -53.43
C GLY A 460 -3.47 -25.34 -52.32
N THR A 461 -4.55 -24.58 -52.43
CA THR A 461 -5.04 -23.67 -51.39
C THR A 461 -6.48 -24.00 -51.05
N LEU A 462 -6.78 -24.14 -49.76
CA LEU A 462 -8.15 -24.40 -49.32
C LEU A 462 -8.98 -23.13 -49.49
N LYS A 463 -10.08 -23.17 -50.26
CA LYS A 463 -10.94 -22.01 -50.54
C LYS A 463 -12.14 -21.96 -49.61
N THR A 464 -12.90 -23.05 -49.55
CA THR A 464 -14.13 -23.12 -48.76
C THR A 464 -14.15 -24.39 -47.93
N ILE A 465 -14.82 -24.30 -46.79
CA ILE A 465 -15.17 -25.41 -45.90
C ILE A 465 -16.68 -25.37 -45.77
N GLN A 466 -17.34 -26.50 -45.96
CA GLN A 466 -18.77 -26.67 -45.80
C GLN A 466 -19.08 -27.77 -44.79
N ASP A 467 -19.91 -27.43 -43.81
CA ASP A 467 -20.45 -28.38 -42.84
C ASP A 467 -21.97 -28.45 -43.00
N GLU A 468 -22.50 -29.64 -43.24
CA GLU A 468 -23.93 -29.90 -43.54
C GLU A 468 -24.59 -28.99 -44.60
N GLY A 469 -23.80 -28.34 -45.45
CA GLY A 469 -24.27 -27.43 -46.51
C GLY A 469 -24.09 -25.95 -46.21
N ASP A 470 -23.67 -25.59 -45.01
CA ASP A 470 -23.37 -24.21 -44.61
C ASP A 470 -21.86 -23.92 -44.72
N ASP A 471 -21.52 -22.73 -45.25
CA ASP A 471 -20.12 -22.30 -45.35
C ASP A 471 -19.59 -21.90 -43.96
N VAL A 472 -18.52 -22.55 -43.52
CA VAL A 472 -17.86 -22.28 -42.24
C VAL A 472 -16.44 -21.72 -42.42
N ASP A 473 -15.97 -20.97 -41.42
CA ASP A 473 -14.62 -20.38 -41.41
C ASP A 473 -13.53 -21.38 -41.03
N GLU A 474 -13.87 -22.31 -40.15
CA GLU A 474 -12.94 -23.28 -39.60
C GLU A 474 -13.59 -24.63 -39.31
N ALA A 475 -12.78 -25.70 -39.31
CA ALA A 475 -13.15 -27.03 -38.86
C ALA A 475 -12.09 -27.56 -37.89
N ARG A 476 -12.53 -28.20 -36.80
CA ARG A 476 -11.72 -28.68 -35.68
C ARG A 476 -11.54 -30.18 -35.71
N THR A 477 -10.62 -30.68 -34.89
CA THR A 477 -10.29 -32.11 -34.83
C THR A 477 -11.54 -32.96 -34.52
N GLY A 478 -11.81 -33.95 -35.37
CA GLY A 478 -13.01 -34.79 -35.31
C GLY A 478 -14.08 -34.40 -36.33
N ASP A 479 -14.08 -33.17 -36.82
CA ASP A 479 -15.09 -32.69 -37.76
C ASP A 479 -14.93 -33.36 -39.13
N ARG A 480 -16.07 -33.61 -39.77
CA ARG A 480 -16.17 -34.19 -41.12
C ARG A 480 -16.87 -33.23 -42.05
N VAL A 481 -16.08 -32.53 -42.85
CA VAL A 481 -16.53 -31.39 -43.66
C VAL A 481 -16.18 -31.59 -45.12
N ALA A 482 -16.91 -30.94 -46.02
CA ALA A 482 -16.52 -30.85 -47.43
C ALA A 482 -15.60 -29.64 -47.62
N VAL A 483 -14.49 -29.82 -48.35
CA VAL A 483 -13.54 -28.73 -48.63
C VAL A 483 -13.33 -28.56 -50.11
N ALA A 484 -13.23 -27.31 -50.57
CA ALA A 484 -12.81 -26.99 -51.92
C ALA A 484 -11.33 -26.60 -51.94
N ILE A 485 -10.55 -27.25 -52.80
CA ILE A 485 -9.11 -27.06 -52.95
C ILE A 485 -8.83 -26.58 -54.38
N ASP A 486 -8.23 -25.40 -54.48
CA ASP A 486 -7.77 -24.75 -55.71
C ASP A 486 -6.32 -25.11 -56.05
#